data_AF-A0A525L562-F1
#
_entry.id   AF-A0A525L562-F1
#
_cell.length_a   1.000
_cell.length_b   1.000
_cell.length_c   1.000
_cell.angle_alpha   90.00
_cell.angle_beta   90.00
_cell.angle_gamma   90.00
#
_symmetry.space_group_name_H-M   'P 1'
#
loop_
_entity.id
_entity.type
_entity.pdbx_description
1 polymer ?
#
loop_
_entity_poly.entity_id
_entity_poly.type
_entity_poly.pdbx_seq_one_letter_code
_entity_poly.pdbx_strand_id
1 'polypeptide(L)'
;MTDDATRILALEARLDDAQKILMAHDLLLRGLLAHLALVEPQMFGQLAERLSGLKFFREGGGGGEMPREVAEEIALILGEISRSVARQG
;
A
#
# COMPACT_ATOMS: atom_id res chain seq x y z
N MET A 1 4.19 22.24 33.72
CA MET A 1 4.55 22.58 32.32
C MET A 1 5.56 21.61 31.70
N THR A 2 6.30 20.81 32.47
CA THR A 2 7.28 19.81 31.99
C THR A 2 6.69 18.47 31.52
N ASP A 3 5.45 18.16 31.91
CA ASP A 3 4.80 16.87 31.64
C ASP A 3 4.29 16.76 30.19
N ASP A 4 3.65 17.82 29.68
CA ASP A 4 3.09 17.83 28.31
C ASP A 4 4.17 17.80 27.23
N ALA A 5 5.28 18.53 27.40
CA ALA A 5 6.38 18.54 26.44
C ALA A 5 7.07 17.17 26.34
N THR A 6 7.25 16.49 27.47
CA THR A 6 7.83 15.14 27.52
C THR A 6 6.88 14.12 26.87
N ARG A 7 5.58 14.27 27.10
CA ARG A 7 4.55 13.43 26.47
C ARG A 7 4.46 13.63 24.96
N ILE A 8 4.59 14.86 24.47
CA ILE A 8 4.60 15.17 23.04
C ILE A 8 5.80 14.50 22.36
N LEU A 9 7.01 14.65 22.90
CA LEU A 9 8.22 14.01 22.35
C LEU A 9 8.10 12.48 22.30
N ALA A 10 7.51 11.86 23.33
CA ALA A 10 7.28 10.42 23.34
C ALA A 10 6.25 9.97 22.30
N LEU A 11 5.23 10.79 22.02
CA LEU A 11 4.24 10.52 20.97
C LEU A 11 4.86 10.67 19.58
N GLU A 12 5.69 11.69 19.36
CA GLU A 12 6.42 11.90 18.10
C GLU A 12 7.36 10.74 17.80
N ALA A 13 8.13 10.28 18.79
CA ALA A 13 9.02 9.12 18.62
C ALA A 13 8.24 7.84 18.24
N ARG A 14 7.09 7.60 18.89
CA ARG A 14 6.22 6.46 18.56
C ARG A 14 5.60 6.56 17.17
N LEU A 15 5.27 7.77 16.74
CA LEU A 15 4.75 8.02 15.40
C LEU A 15 5.82 7.76 14.34
N ASP A 16 7.03 8.25 14.55
CA ASP A 16 8.17 8.02 13.65
C ASP A 16 8.50 6.52 13.53
N ASP A 17 8.53 5.78 14.64
CA ASP A 17 8.72 4.33 14.62
C ASP A 17 7.61 3.60 13.88
N ALA A 18 6.34 4.00 14.09
CA ALA A 18 5.20 3.43 13.36
C ALA A 18 5.30 3.71 11.85
N GLN A 19 5.73 4.91 11.46
CA GLN A 19 5.95 5.28 10.06
C GLN A 19 7.04 4.44 9.42
N LYS A 20 8.19 4.25 10.09
CA LYS A 20 9.28 3.38 9.61
C LYS A 20 8.81 1.94 9.38
N ILE A 21 8.04 1.40 10.33
CA ILE A 21 7.47 0.06 10.21
C ILE A 21 6.51 -0.01 9.01
N LEU A 22 5.63 0.97 8.84
CA LEU A 22 4.69 1.00 7.73
C LEU A 22 5.42 1.08 6.38
N MET A 23 6.46 1.92 6.27
CA MET A 23 7.30 2.00 5.07
C MET A 23 7.99 0.67 4.77
N ALA A 24 8.51 -0.03 5.78
CA ALA A 24 9.12 -1.34 5.57
C ALA A 24 8.12 -2.36 5.02
N HIS A 25 6.88 -2.36 5.52
CA HIS A 25 5.82 -3.22 5.00
C HIS A 25 5.42 -2.86 3.56
N ASP A 26 5.31 -1.56 3.23
CA ASP A 26 5.03 -1.11 1.86
C ASP A 26 6.10 -1.61 0.87
N LEU A 27 7.37 -1.43 1.21
CA LEU A 27 8.49 -1.91 0.37
C LEU A 27 8.48 -3.43 0.19
N LEU A 28 8.21 -4.19 1.26
CA LEU A 28 8.11 -5.65 1.19
C LEU A 28 6.95 -6.10 0.29
N LEU A 29 5.78 -5.47 0.43
CA LEU A 29 4.61 -5.78 -0.40
C LEU A 29 4.89 -5.48 -1.88
N ARG A 30 5.49 -4.33 -2.19
CA ARG A 30 5.92 -3.99 -3.57
C ARG A 30 6.88 -5.05 -4.13
N GLY A 31 7.86 -5.48 -3.33
CA GLY A 31 8.81 -6.53 -3.72
C GLY A 31 8.14 -7.87 -4.02
N LEU A 32 7.19 -8.29 -3.17
CA LEU A 32 6.44 -9.54 -3.36
C LEU A 32 5.53 -9.48 -4.59
N LEU A 33 4.85 -8.35 -4.81
CA LEU A 33 4.02 -8.14 -6.01
C LEU A 33 4.85 -8.16 -7.29
N ALA A 34 6.03 -7.52 -7.28
CA ALA A 34 6.96 -7.55 -8.41
C ALA A 34 7.48 -8.97 -8.68
N HIS A 35 7.84 -9.71 -7.62
CA HIS A 35 8.25 -11.11 -7.75
C HIS A 35 7.13 -11.98 -8.32
N LEU A 36 5.88 -11.82 -7.84
CA LEU A 36 4.72 -12.52 -8.37
C LEU A 36 4.49 -12.20 -9.84
N ALA A 37 4.61 -10.93 -10.24
CA ALA A 37 4.47 -10.51 -11.63
C ALA A 37 5.50 -11.15 -12.57
N LEU A 38 6.70 -11.43 -12.06
CA LEU A 38 7.77 -12.07 -12.82
C LEU A 38 7.62 -13.60 -12.89
N VAL A 39 7.32 -14.25 -11.77
CA VAL A 39 7.30 -15.72 -11.67
C VAL A 39 5.95 -16.29 -12.13
N GLU A 40 4.85 -15.62 -11.82
CA GLU A 40 3.48 -16.06 -12.13
C GLU A 40 2.63 -14.90 -12.68
N PRO A 41 2.91 -14.41 -13.90
CA PRO A 41 2.28 -13.20 -14.46
C PRO A 41 0.75 -13.31 -14.55
N GLN A 42 0.22 -14.51 -14.78
CA GLN A 42 -1.23 -14.75 -14.82
C GLN A 42 -1.88 -14.59 -13.43
N MET A 43 -1.23 -15.08 -12.37
CA MET A 43 -1.72 -14.94 -11.00
C MET A 43 -1.63 -13.48 -10.53
N PHE A 44 -0.57 -12.78 -10.92
CA PHE A 44 -0.47 -11.34 -10.71
C PHE A 44 -1.61 -10.59 -11.41
N GLY A 45 -1.91 -10.89 -12.67
CA GLY A 45 -3.03 -10.29 -13.39
C GLY A 45 -4.37 -10.51 -12.70
N GLN A 46 -4.65 -11.75 -12.28
CA GLN A 46 -5.87 -12.08 -11.51
C GLN A 46 -5.95 -11.33 -10.18
N LEU A 47 -4.81 -11.19 -9.47
CA LEU A 47 -4.74 -10.42 -8.24
C LEU A 47 -5.02 -8.93 -8.50
N ALA A 48 -4.41 -8.36 -9.54
CA ALA A 48 -4.59 -6.95 -9.89
C ALA A 48 -6.04 -6.65 -10.30
N GLU A 49 -6.67 -7.55 -11.05
CA GLU A 49 -8.09 -7.46 -11.41
C GLU A 49 -8.99 -7.58 -10.19
N ARG A 50 -8.71 -8.52 -9.28
CA ARG A 50 -9.46 -8.65 -8.01
C ARG A 50 -9.33 -7.40 -7.16
N LEU A 51 -8.11 -6.91 -6.95
CA LEU A 51 -7.86 -5.72 -6.14
C LEU A 51 -8.56 -4.49 -6.74
N SER A 52 -8.52 -4.31 -8.06
CA SER A 52 -9.22 -3.23 -8.76
C SER A 52 -10.76 -3.41 -8.80
N GLY A 53 -11.23 -4.66 -8.81
CA GLY A 53 -12.65 -5.02 -8.95
C GLY A 53 -13.40 -5.19 -7.63
N LEU A 54 -12.70 -5.27 -6.50
CA LEU A 54 -13.34 -5.29 -5.19
C LEU A 54 -14.10 -3.97 -5.01
N LYS A 55 -15.36 -4.04 -4.55
CA LYS A 55 -16.24 -2.88 -4.26
C LYS A 55 -15.78 -2.09 -3.03
N PHE A 56 -14.48 -1.87 -2.86
CA PHE A 56 -13.91 -0.92 -1.90
C PHE A 56 -13.81 0.49 -2.49
N PHE A 57 -14.09 0.65 -3.80
CA PHE A 57 -13.97 1.88 -4.60
C PHE A 57 -15.30 2.64 -4.78
N ARG A 58 -16.29 2.47 -3.89
CA ARG A 58 -17.52 3.29 -3.93
C ARG A 58 -17.38 4.46 -2.98
N GLU A 59 -17.65 5.65 -3.49
CA GLU A 59 -17.78 6.88 -2.73
C GLU A 59 -18.85 6.68 -1.64
N GLY A 60 -18.43 6.49 -0.39
CA GLY A 60 -19.42 6.09 0.61
C GLY A 60 -19.05 6.06 2.08
N GLY A 61 -17.84 6.45 2.54
CA GLY A 61 -17.57 6.89 3.92
C GLY A 61 -18.16 6.07 5.09
N GLY A 62 -18.46 4.79 4.89
CA GLY A 62 -19.09 3.90 5.86
C GLY A 62 -18.14 2.77 6.24
N GLY A 63 -17.93 2.57 7.54
CA GLY A 63 -16.92 1.68 8.12
C GLY A 63 -16.78 0.33 7.40
N GLY A 64 -15.74 0.21 6.57
CA GLY A 64 -15.46 -0.97 5.76
C GLY A 64 -14.99 -0.65 4.33
N GLU A 65 -15.17 0.60 3.87
CA GLU A 65 -14.68 1.06 2.57
C GLU A 65 -13.25 1.62 2.66
N MET A 66 -12.43 1.31 1.65
CA MET A 66 -11.06 1.81 1.54
C MET A 66 -11.10 3.27 1.08
N PRO A 67 -10.32 4.18 1.70
CA PRO A 67 -10.22 5.55 1.22
C PRO A 67 -9.82 5.59 -0.26
N ARG A 68 -10.43 6.49 -1.02
CA ARG A 68 -10.21 6.62 -2.46
C ARG A 68 -8.72 6.78 -2.80
N GLU A 69 -8.00 7.54 -2.00
CA GLU A 69 -6.58 7.83 -2.17
C GLU A 69 -5.73 6.55 -2.04
N VAL A 70 -6.08 5.68 -1.08
CA VAL A 70 -5.39 4.39 -0.90
C VAL A 70 -5.67 3.47 -2.08
N ALA A 71 -6.90 3.51 -2.59
CA ALA A 71 -7.34 2.70 -3.72
C ALA A 71 -6.64 3.14 -5.04
N GLU A 72 -6.50 4.45 -5.25
CA GLU A 72 -5.75 5.04 -6.36
C GLU A 72 -4.25 4.68 -6.27
N GLU A 73 -3.66 4.73 -5.07
CA GLU A 73 -2.25 4.36 -4.85
C GLU A 73 -2.01 2.86 -5.18
N ILE A 74 -2.90 1.96 -4.76
CA ILE A 74 -2.81 0.54 -5.10
C ILE A 74 -2.86 0.33 -6.62
N ALA A 75 -3.78 0.99 -7.31
CA ALA A 75 -3.89 0.90 -8.76
C ALA A 75 -2.63 1.42 -9.46
N LEU A 76 -2.04 2.51 -8.96
CA LEU A 76 -0.78 3.06 -9.45
C LEU A 76 0.37 2.06 -9.31
N ILE A 77 0.55 1.48 -8.12
CA ILE A 77 1.60 0.49 -7.83
C ILE A 77 1.48 -0.72 -8.76
N LEU A 78 0.28 -1.31 -8.87
CA LEU A 78 0.04 -2.46 -9.75
C LEU A 78 0.36 -2.14 -11.21
N GLY A 79 -0.03 -0.94 -11.66
CA GLY A 79 0.26 -0.46 -13.01
C GLY A 79 1.76 -0.24 -13.26
N GLU A 80 2.49 0.31 -12.28
CA GLU A 80 3.94 0.50 -12.36
C GLU A 80 4.68 -0.83 -12.50
N ILE A 81 4.32 -1.81 -11.67
CA ILE A 81 4.90 -3.15 -11.71
C ILE A 81 4.64 -3.79 -13.09
N SER A 82 3.40 -3.75 -13.56
CA SER A 82 3.00 -4.29 -14.87
C SER A 82 3.83 -3.69 -16.01
N ARG A 83 3.98 -2.35 -16.03
CA ARG A 83 4.77 -1.63 -17.03
C ARG A 83 6.26 -1.96 -16.92
N SER A 84 6.78 -2.15 -15.71
CA SER A 84 8.19 -2.47 -15.50
C SER A 84 8.54 -3.86 -15.98
N VAL A 85 7.70 -4.85 -15.69
CA VAL A 85 7.88 -6.24 -16.14
C VAL A 85 7.76 -6.32 -17.67
N ALA A 86 6.77 -5.65 -18.28
CA ALA A 86 6.59 -5.64 -19.72
C ALA A 86 7.74 -5.00 -20.52
N ARG A 87 8.60 -4.19 -19.88
CA ARG A 87 9.81 -3.64 -20.51
C ARG A 87 11.02 -4.60 -20.45
N GLN A 88 10.96 -5.64 -19.63
CA GLN A 88 12.07 -6.58 -19.41
C GLN A 88 11.93 -7.89 -20.20
N GLY A 89 10.74 -8.20 -20.71
CA GLY A 89 10.46 -9.32 -21.62
C GLY A 89 10.36 -8.89 -23.07
#